data_AF-A0A257K5M0-F1
#
_entry.id   AF-A0A257K5M0-F1
#
_cell.length_a   1.000
_cell.length_b   1.000
_cell.length_c   1.000
_cell.angle_alpha   90.00
_cell.angle_beta   90.00
_cell.angle_gamma   90.00
#
_symmetry.space_group_name_H-M   'P 1'
#
loop_
_entity.id
_entity.type
_entity.pdbx_description
1 polymer ?
#
loop_
_entity_poly.entity_id
_entity_poly.type
_entity_poly.pdbx_seq_one_letter_code
_entity_poly.pdbx_strand_id
1 'polypeptide(L)'
;MTNIITEIDLIDFICEFIEMTPEESEWSEEKQKSNPPRLIRLKRINALLKAYMGNEIGLSEFISGDFVSLTPLDKFNQLRGHIEIYNKINGHHYDTNHRFYHADVSLIFKSIFKYKQKMESIFSHNCGWLIASGNLLEYYLHVISKINKSIKNEMEELNQVFKLIINPGNLTFSLIDLIENYGYPEDDLSEIDFEWL
;
A
#
# COMPACT_ATOMS: atom_id res chain seq x y z
N MET A 1 -14.15 -11.33 15.86
CA MET A 1 -14.21 -10.35 14.75
C MET A 1 -13.30 -10.87 13.67
N THR A 2 -13.78 -11.04 12.46
CA THR A 2 -12.96 -11.44 11.31
C THR A 2 -12.02 -10.29 11.00
N ASN A 3 -10.72 -10.48 11.16
CA ASN A 3 -9.73 -9.48 10.78
C ASN A 3 -9.68 -9.46 9.25
N ILE A 4 -10.07 -8.33 8.63
CA ILE A 4 -10.11 -8.16 7.17
C ILE A 4 -8.85 -7.39 6.79
N ILE A 5 -8.09 -7.93 5.83
CA ILE A 5 -6.94 -7.26 5.24
C ILE A 5 -7.34 -6.72 3.88
N THR A 6 -7.01 -5.45 3.63
CA THR A 6 -7.43 -4.68 2.46
C THR A 6 -6.29 -4.45 1.49
N GLU A 7 -6.61 -3.93 0.31
CA GLU A 7 -5.60 -3.48 -0.66
C GLU A 7 -4.78 -2.29 -0.18
N ILE A 8 -5.26 -1.52 0.81
CA ILE A 8 -4.50 -0.43 1.41
C ILE A 8 -3.40 -0.99 2.32
N ASP A 9 -3.70 -2.06 3.06
CA ASP A 9 -2.69 -2.76 3.86
C ASP A 9 -1.55 -3.30 2.98
N LEU A 10 -1.86 -3.78 1.76
CA LEU A 10 -0.84 -4.17 0.77
C LEU A 10 0.08 -2.99 0.42
N ILE A 11 -0.48 -1.81 0.13
CA ILE A 11 0.31 -0.61 -0.19
C ILE A 11 1.19 -0.20 0.99
N ASP A 12 0.62 -0.21 2.20
CA ASP A 12 1.34 0.17 3.42
C ASP A 12 2.49 -0.80 3.71
N PHE A 13 2.26 -2.12 3.62
CA PHE A 13 3.32 -3.13 3.78
C PHE A 13 4.43 -3.00 2.74
N ILE A 14 4.08 -2.70 1.48
CA ILE A 14 5.09 -2.48 0.44
C ILE A 14 5.91 -1.23 0.75
N CYS A 15 5.29 -0.13 1.16
CA CYS A 15 6.01 1.10 1.49
C CYS A 15 6.99 0.87 2.66
N GLU A 16 6.53 0.22 3.72
CA GLU A 16 7.36 -0.17 4.87
C GLU A 16 8.54 -1.06 4.43
N PHE A 17 8.28 -2.10 3.64
CA PHE A 17 9.31 -3.03 3.19
C PHE A 17 10.38 -2.34 2.32
N ILE A 18 10.00 -1.42 1.43
CA ILE A 18 10.94 -0.67 0.59
C ILE A 18 11.80 0.27 1.43
N GLU A 19 11.24 0.90 2.47
CA GLU A 19 12.02 1.74 3.39
C GLU A 19 13.09 0.90 4.12
N MET A 20 12.75 -0.33 4.52
CA MET A 20 13.69 -1.26 5.16
C MET A 20 14.69 -1.88 4.18
N THR A 21 14.28 -2.13 2.94
CA THR A 21 15.03 -2.87 1.91
C THR A 21 14.98 -2.08 0.59
N PRO A 22 15.73 -0.98 0.47
CA PRO A 22 15.61 -0.10 -0.71
C PRO A 22 16.17 -0.72 -1.99
N GLU A 23 17.09 -1.67 -1.88
CA GLU A 23 17.72 -2.34 -3.02
C GLU A 23 16.81 -3.43 -3.58
N GLU A 24 16.25 -3.22 -4.78
CA GLU A 24 15.36 -4.16 -5.47
C GLU A 24 15.97 -5.57 -5.65
N SER A 25 17.29 -5.65 -5.84
CA SER A 25 18.01 -6.93 -5.96
C SER A 25 17.94 -7.81 -4.70
N GLU A 26 17.51 -7.24 -3.58
CA GLU A 26 17.34 -7.93 -2.31
C GLU A 26 15.87 -8.34 -2.05
N TRP A 27 14.94 -8.03 -2.96
CA TRP A 27 13.51 -8.37 -2.84
C TRP A 27 13.21 -9.83 -3.17
N SER A 28 13.85 -10.75 -2.47
CA SER A 28 13.54 -12.18 -2.57
C SER A 28 13.63 -12.86 -1.22
N GLU A 29 12.86 -13.94 -1.05
CA GLU A 29 12.86 -14.68 0.20
C GLU A 29 14.26 -15.20 0.55
N GLU A 30 15.02 -15.68 -0.44
CA GLU A 30 16.39 -16.16 -0.26
C GLU A 30 17.29 -15.09 0.39
N LYS A 31 17.20 -13.86 -0.11
CA LYS A 31 18.00 -12.73 0.37
C LYS A 31 17.59 -12.26 1.76
N GLN A 32 16.31 -12.41 2.10
CA GLN A 32 15.79 -12.03 3.41
C GLN A 32 15.86 -13.14 4.46
N LYS A 33 16.35 -14.35 4.14
CA LYS A 33 16.42 -15.48 5.09
C LYS A 33 17.11 -15.17 6.41
N SER A 34 18.16 -14.33 6.38
CA SER A 34 18.91 -13.95 7.58
C SER A 34 18.30 -12.76 8.33
N ASN A 35 17.16 -12.22 7.88
CA ASN A 35 16.45 -11.13 8.51
C ASN A 35 14.95 -11.48 8.63
N PRO A 36 14.56 -12.22 9.71
CA PRO A 36 13.20 -12.68 9.90
C PRO A 36 12.13 -11.57 9.82
N PRO A 37 12.32 -10.38 10.42
CA PRO A 37 11.40 -9.24 10.26
C PRO A 37 11.07 -8.90 8.80
N ARG A 38 12.08 -8.82 7.94
CA ARG A 38 11.92 -8.47 6.51
C ARG A 38 11.35 -9.63 5.71
N LEU A 39 11.74 -10.86 6.03
CA LEU A 39 11.23 -12.06 5.38
C LEU A 39 9.71 -12.21 5.58
N ILE A 40 9.23 -12.04 6.82
CA ILE A 40 7.79 -12.16 7.11
C ILE A 40 7.00 -11.05 6.40
N ARG A 41 7.48 -9.81 6.39
CA ARG A 41 6.87 -8.72 5.62
C ARG A 41 6.79 -9.04 4.13
N LEU A 42 7.87 -9.52 3.53
CA LEU A 42 7.89 -9.92 2.11
C LEU A 42 6.88 -11.05 1.83
N LYS A 43 6.77 -12.04 2.72
CA LYS A 43 5.78 -13.13 2.59
C LYS A 43 4.34 -12.61 2.66
N ARG A 44 4.03 -11.67 3.57
CA ARG A 44 2.72 -11.02 3.65
C ARG A 44 2.38 -10.28 2.37
N ILE A 45 3.34 -9.51 1.83
CA ILE A 45 3.21 -8.82 0.53
C ILE A 45 2.92 -9.82 -0.58
N ASN A 46 3.70 -10.89 -0.70
CA ASN A 46 3.53 -11.92 -1.73
C ASN A 46 2.16 -12.61 -1.65
N ALA A 47 1.68 -12.93 -0.44
CA ALA A 47 0.36 -13.51 -0.24
C ALA A 47 -0.77 -12.56 -0.69
N LEU A 48 -0.66 -11.27 -0.38
CA LEU A 48 -1.63 -10.26 -0.81
C LEU A 48 -1.58 -9.98 -2.31
N LEU A 49 -0.40 -9.91 -2.92
CA LEU A 49 -0.24 -9.83 -4.37
C LEU A 49 -0.92 -11.03 -5.04
N LYS A 50 -0.71 -12.24 -4.51
CA LYS A 50 -1.38 -13.44 -5.00
C LYS A 50 -2.91 -13.37 -4.87
N ALA A 51 -3.42 -12.79 -3.78
CA ALA A 51 -4.85 -12.63 -3.55
C ALA A 51 -5.51 -11.66 -4.53
N TYR A 52 -4.91 -10.49 -4.77
CA TYR A 52 -5.48 -9.45 -5.62
C TYR A 52 -5.14 -9.61 -7.11
N MET A 53 -3.97 -10.15 -7.44
CA MET A 53 -3.40 -10.17 -8.80
C MET A 53 -3.16 -11.58 -9.35
N GLY A 54 -3.25 -12.62 -8.53
CA GLY A 54 -2.84 -13.97 -8.90
C GLY A 54 -1.32 -14.19 -8.85
N ASN A 55 -0.83 -15.34 -9.33
CA ASN A 55 0.59 -15.71 -9.26
C ASN A 55 1.48 -15.04 -10.32
N GLU A 56 0.93 -14.14 -11.13
CA GLU A 56 1.61 -13.61 -12.32
C GLU A 56 2.39 -12.31 -12.06
N ILE A 57 2.17 -11.66 -10.91
CA ILE A 57 2.72 -10.34 -10.59
C ILE A 57 3.64 -10.42 -9.38
N GLY A 58 4.90 -10.07 -9.60
CA GLY A 58 5.87 -9.85 -8.53
C GLY A 58 5.78 -8.43 -7.96
N LEU A 59 6.56 -8.18 -6.91
CA LEU A 59 6.61 -6.89 -6.23
C LEU A 59 7.08 -5.76 -7.15
N SER A 60 8.11 -6.01 -7.96
CA SER A 60 8.65 -5.03 -8.91
C SER A 60 7.63 -4.65 -9.97
N GLU A 61 6.96 -5.64 -10.58
CA GLU A 61 5.90 -5.45 -11.59
C GLU A 61 4.67 -4.73 -11.00
N PHE A 62 4.38 -4.98 -9.72
CA PHE A 62 3.33 -4.25 -9.01
C PHE A 62 3.69 -2.78 -8.85
N ILE A 63 4.89 -2.47 -8.35
CA ILE A 63 5.37 -1.09 -8.14
C ILE A 63 5.48 -0.32 -9.47
N SER A 64 5.93 -1.00 -10.52
CA SER A 64 5.94 -0.46 -11.88
C SER A 64 4.55 -0.40 -12.51
N GLY A 65 3.46 -0.72 -11.80
CA GLY A 65 2.09 -0.60 -12.28
C GLY A 65 1.80 -1.43 -13.54
N ASP A 66 2.60 -2.47 -13.81
CA ASP A 66 2.48 -3.28 -15.02
C ASP A 66 1.29 -4.25 -14.93
N PHE A 67 0.86 -4.60 -13.71
CA PHE A 67 -0.35 -5.38 -13.44
C PHE A 67 -1.62 -4.78 -14.05
N VAL A 68 -1.65 -3.46 -14.24
CA VAL A 68 -2.78 -2.75 -14.85
C VAL A 68 -3.08 -3.27 -16.25
N SER A 69 -2.05 -3.70 -16.99
CA SER A 69 -2.19 -4.24 -18.34
C SER A 69 -2.84 -5.63 -18.38
N LEU A 70 -2.83 -6.36 -17.26
CA LEU A 70 -3.46 -7.68 -17.12
C LEU A 70 -4.94 -7.57 -16.74
N THR A 71 -5.38 -6.41 -16.25
CA THR A 71 -6.75 -6.19 -15.81
C THR A 71 -7.60 -5.66 -16.95
N PRO A 72 -8.73 -6.28 -17.32
CA PRO A 72 -9.61 -5.76 -18.38
C PRO A 72 -10.06 -4.31 -18.14
N LEU A 73 -10.05 -3.46 -19.18
CA LEU A 73 -10.37 -2.03 -19.06
C LEU A 73 -11.74 -1.73 -18.44
N ASP A 74 -12.73 -2.60 -18.69
CA ASP A 74 -14.08 -2.44 -18.16
C ASP A 74 -14.15 -2.53 -16.62
N LYS A 75 -13.15 -3.17 -15.99
CA LYS A 75 -13.04 -3.19 -14.52
C LYS A 75 -12.75 -1.82 -13.95
N PHE A 76 -12.10 -0.93 -14.70
CA PHE A 76 -11.80 0.43 -14.24
C PHE A 76 -12.94 1.44 -14.46
N ASN A 77 -14.14 1.00 -14.83
CA ASN A 77 -15.29 1.90 -15.00
C ASN A 77 -15.64 2.68 -13.71
N GLN A 78 -15.43 2.10 -12.54
CA GLN A 78 -15.65 2.80 -11.27
C GLN A 78 -14.62 3.91 -11.04
N LEU A 79 -13.34 3.66 -11.37
CA LEU A 79 -12.30 4.68 -11.35
C LEU A 79 -12.63 5.84 -12.30
N ARG A 80 -13.07 5.51 -13.53
CA ARG A 80 -13.50 6.50 -14.50
C ARG A 80 -14.65 7.36 -13.96
N GLY A 81 -15.69 6.74 -13.42
CA GLY A 81 -16.82 7.46 -12.83
C GLY A 81 -16.42 8.35 -11.65
N HIS A 82 -15.47 7.89 -10.83
CA HIS A 82 -14.92 8.68 -9.73
C HIS A 82 -14.20 9.95 -10.24
N ILE A 83 -13.34 9.82 -11.27
CA ILE A 83 -12.63 10.94 -11.90
C ILE A 83 -13.62 11.93 -12.56
N GLU A 84 -14.65 11.42 -13.23
CA GLU A 84 -15.71 12.23 -13.85
C GLU A 84 -16.46 13.08 -12.82
N ILE A 85 -16.86 12.48 -11.70
CA ILE A 85 -17.53 13.18 -10.59
C ILE A 85 -16.60 14.24 -9.98
N TYR A 86 -15.35 13.89 -9.70
CA TYR A 86 -14.36 14.81 -9.15
C TYR A 86 -14.19 16.05 -10.03
N ASN A 87 -13.98 15.86 -11.34
CA ASN A 87 -13.80 16.98 -12.27
C ASN A 87 -15.05 17.87 -12.36
N LYS A 88 -16.24 17.26 -12.35
CA LYS A 88 -17.51 17.99 -12.37
C LYS A 88 -17.69 18.87 -11.12
N ILE A 89 -17.38 18.34 -9.94
CA ILE A 89 -17.48 19.08 -8.67
C ILE A 89 -16.52 20.27 -8.64
N ASN A 90 -15.29 20.08 -9.15
CA ASN A 90 -14.23 21.09 -9.12
C ASN A 90 -14.24 22.05 -10.33
N GLY A 91 -15.24 21.94 -11.22
CA GLY A 91 -15.36 22.82 -12.40
C GLY A 91 -14.26 22.60 -13.45
N HIS A 92 -13.58 21.46 -13.43
CA HIS A 92 -12.60 21.09 -14.43
C HIS A 92 -13.28 20.56 -15.69
N HIS A 93 -12.78 20.97 -16.86
CA HIS A 93 -13.26 20.44 -18.13
C HIS A 93 -12.82 18.97 -18.25
N TYR A 94 -13.79 18.06 -18.36
CA TYR A 94 -13.55 16.65 -18.63
C TYR A 94 -14.02 16.32 -20.04
N ASP A 95 -13.08 15.90 -20.91
CA ASP A 95 -13.43 15.41 -22.23
C ASP A 95 -14.03 14.01 -22.13
N THR A 96 -15.36 13.94 -22.15
CA THR A 96 -16.09 12.66 -22.15
C THR A 96 -15.75 11.75 -23.35
N ASN A 97 -15.15 12.28 -24.41
CA ASN A 97 -14.71 11.50 -25.57
C ASN A 97 -13.31 10.90 -25.38
N HIS A 98 -12.57 11.32 -24.34
CA HIS A 98 -11.28 10.74 -24.03
C HIS A 98 -11.45 9.25 -23.70
N ARG A 99 -10.76 8.41 -24.46
CA ARG A 99 -10.75 6.97 -24.21
C ARG A 99 -9.82 6.70 -23.05
N PHE A 100 -10.29 5.89 -22.11
CA PHE A 100 -9.53 5.47 -20.93
C PHE A 100 -8.62 4.29 -21.32
N TYR A 101 -7.30 4.44 -21.22
CA TYR A 101 -6.33 3.41 -21.57
C TYR A 101 -5.60 2.85 -20.34
N HIS A 102 -5.01 1.65 -20.47
CA HIS A 102 -4.17 1.07 -19.41
C HIS A 102 -2.99 1.98 -19.06
N ALA A 103 -2.44 2.69 -20.05
CA ALA A 103 -1.35 3.63 -19.85
C ALA A 103 -1.74 4.75 -18.88
N ASP A 104 -2.97 5.25 -18.94
CA ASP A 104 -3.47 6.32 -18.06
C ASP A 104 -3.59 5.80 -16.63
N VAL A 105 -4.18 4.62 -16.44
CA VAL A 105 -4.33 3.99 -15.12
C VAL A 105 -2.97 3.65 -14.51
N SER A 106 -2.05 3.10 -15.29
CA SER A 106 -0.69 2.78 -14.84
C SER A 106 0.06 4.06 -14.44
N LEU A 107 -0.09 5.15 -15.21
CA LEU A 107 0.51 6.43 -14.88
C LEU A 107 -0.07 7.02 -13.59
N ILE A 108 -1.39 6.98 -13.41
CA ILE A 108 -2.05 7.41 -12.17
C ILE A 108 -1.50 6.61 -11.00
N PHE A 109 -1.55 5.27 -11.07
CA PHE A 109 -1.04 4.36 -10.04
C PHE A 109 0.40 4.70 -9.64
N LYS A 110 1.32 4.77 -10.61
CA LYS A 110 2.73 5.11 -10.39
C LYS A 110 2.89 6.44 -9.66
N SER A 111 2.10 7.43 -10.05
CA SER A 111 2.19 8.79 -9.51
C SER A 111 1.73 8.82 -8.06
N ILE A 112 0.57 8.22 -7.77
CA ILE A 112 0.02 8.16 -6.40
C ILE A 112 0.86 7.26 -5.49
N PHE A 113 1.41 6.16 -6.00
CA PHE A 113 2.28 5.25 -5.26
C PHE A 113 3.58 5.93 -4.84
N LYS A 114 4.26 6.60 -5.78
CA LYS A 114 5.46 7.40 -5.46
C LYS A 114 5.17 8.51 -4.46
N TYR A 115 3.98 9.12 -4.52
CA TYR A 115 3.58 10.12 -3.53
C TYR A 115 3.38 9.47 -2.15
N LYS A 116 2.63 8.37 -2.07
CA LYS A 116 2.41 7.61 -0.83
C LYS A 116 3.72 7.16 -0.17
N GLN A 117 4.67 6.64 -0.93
CA GLN A 117 6.01 6.30 -0.42
C GLN A 117 6.72 7.50 0.25
N LYS A 118 6.68 8.68 -0.38
CA LYS A 118 7.24 9.89 0.21
C LYS A 118 6.52 10.27 1.49
N MET A 119 5.20 10.14 1.53
CA MET A 119 4.41 10.44 2.72
C MET A 119 4.70 9.49 3.87
N GLU A 120 4.87 8.19 3.61
CA GLU A 120 5.25 7.23 4.66
C GLU A 120 6.60 7.59 5.29
N SER A 121 7.60 7.99 4.50
CA SER A 121 8.90 8.46 5.05
C SER A 121 8.77 9.71 5.94
N ILE A 122 7.75 10.54 5.72
CA ILE A 122 7.46 11.71 6.58
C ILE A 122 6.77 11.24 7.86
N PHE A 123 5.87 10.25 7.76
CA PHE A 123 5.14 9.72 8.90
C PHE A 123 5.99 8.84 9.81
N SER A 124 6.98 8.14 9.25
CA SER A 124 7.91 7.28 9.98
C SER A 124 8.98 8.05 10.77
N HIS A 125 9.09 9.37 10.59
CA HIS A 125 10.11 10.23 11.23
C HIS A 125 10.15 10.11 12.77
N ASN A 126 9.05 9.71 13.41
CA ASN A 126 8.96 9.57 14.87
C ASN A 126 9.12 8.13 15.37
N CYS A 127 9.21 7.12 14.49
CA CYS A 127 9.19 5.71 14.88
C CYS A 127 10.48 5.20 15.57
N GLY A 128 11.52 6.04 15.69
CA GLY A 128 12.79 5.70 16.36
C GLY A 128 12.95 6.22 17.79
N TRP A 129 11.99 6.96 18.33
CA TRP A 129 12.12 7.63 19.64
C TRP A 129 11.53 6.77 20.78
N LEU A 130 12.04 5.55 20.96
CA LEU A 130 11.59 4.61 22.00
C LEU A 130 12.00 5.01 23.42
N ILE A 131 12.90 5.99 23.58
CA ILE A 131 13.43 6.40 24.88
C ILE A 131 13.24 7.91 25.03
N ALA A 132 12.08 8.30 25.54
CA ALA A 132 11.70 9.70 25.67
C ALA A 132 11.08 9.98 27.04
N SER A 133 11.86 9.86 28.12
CA SER A 133 11.43 10.35 29.43
C SER A 133 11.60 11.87 29.48
N GLY A 134 10.54 12.63 29.17
CA GLY A 134 10.53 14.09 29.39
C GLY A 134 9.40 14.84 28.68
N ASN A 135 8.73 15.74 29.41
CA ASN A 135 7.55 16.49 28.95
C ASN A 135 7.78 17.29 27.64
N LEU A 136 9.01 17.76 27.38
CA LEU A 136 9.33 18.50 26.15
C LEU A 136 9.28 17.61 24.90
N LEU A 137 9.76 16.37 25.01
CA LEU A 137 9.76 15.43 23.89
C LEU A 137 8.37 14.85 23.66
N GLU A 138 7.61 14.61 24.73
CA GLU A 138 6.18 14.25 24.64
C GLU A 138 5.38 15.35 23.91
N TYR A 139 5.60 16.62 24.23
CA TYR A 139 4.98 17.74 23.52
C TYR A 139 5.34 17.76 22.03
N TYR A 140 6.63 17.60 21.70
CA TYR A 140 7.09 17.53 20.31
C TYR A 140 6.41 16.37 19.54
N LEU A 141 6.42 15.16 20.10
CA LEU A 141 5.79 13.99 19.50
C LEU A 141 4.28 14.19 19.33
N HIS A 142 3.61 14.81 20.29
CA HIS A 142 2.19 15.15 20.21
C HIS A 142 1.90 16.12 19.06
N VAL A 143 2.70 17.18 18.88
CA VAL A 143 2.53 18.15 17.79
C VAL A 143 2.70 17.48 16.44
N ILE A 144 3.75 16.69 16.24
CA ILE A 144 3.99 15.99 14.97
C ILE A 144 2.90 14.95 14.70
N SER A 145 2.49 14.16 15.71
CA SER A 145 1.41 13.19 15.58
C SER A 145 0.09 13.85 15.15
N LYS A 146 -0.24 15.02 15.72
CA LYS A 146 -1.42 15.79 15.32
C LYS A 146 -1.34 16.25 13.86
N ILE A 147 -0.18 16.73 13.41
CA ILE A 147 0.04 17.12 12.01
C ILE A 147 -0.10 15.90 11.09
N ASN A 148 0.58 14.80 11.42
CA ASN A 148 0.52 13.57 10.64
C ASN A 148 -0.91 13.03 10.55
N LYS A 149 -1.68 13.06 11.63
CA LYS A 149 -3.08 12.66 11.63
C LYS A 149 -3.93 13.53 10.69
N SER A 150 -3.72 14.84 10.68
CA SER A 150 -4.42 15.74 9.76
C SER A 150 -4.12 15.40 8.31
N ILE A 151 -2.85 15.14 7.98
CA ILE A 151 -2.46 14.79 6.61
C ILE A 151 -3.00 13.41 6.21
N LYS A 152 -2.94 12.42 7.10
CA LYS A 152 -3.48 11.07 6.84
C LYS A 152 -4.97 11.10 6.50
N ASN A 153 -5.75 11.98 7.13
CA ASN A 153 -7.17 12.13 6.79
C ASN A 153 -7.38 12.61 5.35
N GLU A 154 -6.54 13.53 4.86
CA GLU A 154 -6.60 14.02 3.47
C GLU A 154 -6.13 12.96 2.46
N MET A 155 -5.35 11.96 2.90
CA MET A 155 -4.91 10.85 2.04
C MET A 155 -6.01 9.82 1.77
N GLU A 156 -7.16 9.91 2.41
CA GLU A 156 -8.25 8.95 2.21
C GLU A 156 -8.78 8.98 0.77
N GLU A 157 -8.77 10.13 0.11
CA GLU A 157 -9.13 10.22 -1.31
C GLU A 157 -8.13 9.44 -2.19
N LEU A 158 -6.84 9.43 -1.85
CA LEU A 158 -5.85 8.62 -2.54
C LEU A 158 -6.05 7.13 -2.28
N ASN A 159 -6.41 6.74 -1.05
CA ASN A 159 -6.76 5.36 -0.72
C ASN A 159 -7.93 4.88 -1.58
N GLN A 160 -8.94 5.72 -1.78
CA GLN A 160 -10.04 5.40 -2.67
C GLN A 160 -9.59 5.16 -4.11
N VAL A 161 -8.62 5.94 -4.62
CA VAL A 161 -8.05 5.70 -5.95
C VAL A 161 -7.27 4.38 -6.00
N PHE A 162 -6.45 4.08 -4.98
CA PHE A 162 -5.78 2.77 -4.88
C PHE A 162 -6.77 1.61 -4.90
N LYS A 163 -7.84 1.71 -4.12
CA LYS A 163 -8.91 0.71 -4.10
C LYS A 163 -9.48 0.45 -5.48
N LEU A 164 -9.80 1.51 -6.21
CA LEU A 164 -10.40 1.41 -7.55
C LEU A 164 -9.43 0.88 -8.62
N ILE A 165 -8.12 0.94 -8.38
CA ILE A 165 -7.08 0.43 -9.29
C ILE A 165 -6.69 -1.01 -8.94
N ILE A 166 -6.39 -1.28 -7.66
CA ILE A 166 -5.85 -2.57 -7.19
C ILE A 166 -6.97 -3.60 -7.06
N ASN A 167 -8.13 -3.15 -6.57
CA ASN A 167 -9.26 -4.01 -6.26
C ASN A 167 -10.56 -3.50 -6.92
N PRO A 168 -10.60 -3.38 -8.27
CA PRO A 168 -11.78 -2.89 -8.97
C PRO A 168 -13.01 -3.81 -8.81
N GLY A 169 -12.78 -5.06 -8.41
CA GLY A 169 -13.83 -6.04 -8.11
C GLY A 169 -14.41 -5.95 -6.69
N ASN A 170 -13.85 -5.09 -5.82
CA ASN A 170 -14.19 -5.01 -4.39
C ASN A 170 -14.17 -6.39 -3.71
N LEU A 171 -13.13 -7.17 -4.01
CA LEU A 171 -12.81 -8.41 -3.34
C LEU A 171 -12.50 -8.14 -1.87
N THR A 172 -12.85 -9.08 -1.01
CA THR A 172 -12.56 -9.00 0.43
C THR A 172 -11.98 -10.32 0.87
N PHE A 173 -10.89 -10.27 1.63
CA PHE A 173 -10.22 -11.46 2.13
C PHE A 173 -10.18 -11.41 3.65
N SER A 174 -10.67 -12.48 4.30
CA SER A 174 -10.40 -12.64 5.72
C SER A 174 -8.96 -13.12 5.93
N LEU A 175 -8.42 -12.89 7.12
CA LEU A 175 -7.11 -13.42 7.50
C LEU A 175 -7.05 -14.95 7.33
N ILE A 176 -8.13 -15.68 7.65
CA ILE A 176 -8.21 -17.13 7.49
C ILE A 176 -8.11 -17.50 6.00
N ASP A 177 -8.86 -16.81 5.13
CA ASP A 177 -8.78 -17.06 3.68
C ASP A 177 -7.36 -16.83 3.14
N LEU A 178 -6.68 -15.79 3.63
CA LEU A 178 -5.30 -15.45 3.26
C LEU A 178 -4.29 -16.52 3.70
N ILE A 179 -4.44 -17.05 4.91
CA ILE A 179 -3.59 -18.13 5.42
C ILE A 179 -3.82 -19.39 4.59
N GLU A 180 -5.08 -19.82 4.47
CA GLU A 180 -5.44 -21.12 3.87
C GLU A 180 -5.21 -21.17 2.35
N ASN A 181 -5.49 -20.08 1.62
CA ASN A 181 -5.48 -20.10 0.16
C ASN A 181 -4.30 -19.36 -0.47
N TYR A 182 -3.69 -18.42 0.25
CA TYR A 182 -2.69 -17.50 -0.30
C TYR A 182 -1.32 -17.59 0.38
N GLY A 183 -1.19 -18.38 1.45
CA GLY A 183 0.08 -18.59 2.14
C GLY A 183 0.52 -17.40 2.99
N TYR A 184 -0.44 -16.64 3.52
CA TYR A 184 -0.16 -15.55 4.44
C TYR A 184 0.41 -16.10 5.76
N PRO A 185 1.53 -15.56 6.28
CA PRO A 185 2.16 -16.07 7.49
C PRO A 185 1.35 -15.75 8.75
N GLU A 186 1.30 -16.71 9.67
CA GLU A 186 0.65 -16.58 10.98
C GLU A 186 1.55 -15.93 12.04
N ASP A 187 2.83 -15.74 11.73
CA ASP A 187 3.83 -15.21 12.64
C ASP A 187 3.44 -13.83 13.20
N ASP A 188 3.64 -13.64 14.51
CA ASP A 188 3.48 -12.35 15.17
C ASP A 188 4.69 -11.45 14.86
N LEU A 189 4.48 -10.52 13.93
CA LEU A 189 5.52 -9.61 13.48
C LEU A 189 6.02 -8.69 14.61
N SER A 190 5.15 -8.34 15.57
CA SER A 190 5.55 -7.49 16.69
C SER A 190 6.47 -8.22 17.66
N GLU A 191 6.20 -9.51 17.90
CA GLU A 191 7.09 -10.37 18.68
C GLU A 191 8.45 -10.55 17.97
N ILE A 192 8.44 -10.87 16.67
CA ILE A 192 9.65 -11.02 15.87
C ILE A 192 10.50 -9.74 15.83
N ASP A 193 9.86 -8.58 15.63
CA ASP A 193 10.55 -7.30 15.64
C ASP A 193 11.18 -7.02 17.01
N PHE A 194 10.48 -7.35 18.11
CA PHE A 194 10.99 -7.16 19.46
C PHE A 194 12.18 -8.07 19.78
N GLU A 195 12.14 -9.33 19.35
CA GLU A 195 13.24 -10.29 19.55
C GLU A 195 14.50 -9.94 18.74
N TRP A 196 14.35 -9.20 17.64
CA TRP A 196 15.44 -8.83 16.75
C TRP A 196 16.16 -7.52 17.13
N LEU A 197 15.56 -6.73 18.03
CA LEU A 197 16.14 -5.49 18.58
C LEU A 197 17.21 -5.78 19.65
#